data_AF-S0G0M7-F1
#
_entry.id   AF-S0G0M7-F1
#
_cell.length_a   1.000
_cell.length_b   1.000
_cell.length_c   1.000
_cell.angle_alpha   90.00
_cell.angle_beta   90.00
_cell.angle_gamma   90.00
#
_symmetry.space_group_name_H-M   'P 1'
#
loop_
_entity.id
_entity.type
_entity.pdbx_description
1 polymer ?
#
loop_
_entity_poly.entity_id
_entity_poly.type
_entity_poly.pdbx_seq_one_letter_code
_entity_poly.pdbx_strand_id
1 'polypeptide(L)'
;MKKQNREHGFTFVEIISVLVIIGILSAVALPDFFNIQDRIRRKMVDNVIKDLNHREYLIWATHFESKEDHDDSVVFNRVNPENIGAKFIWSAGPSTTGGTITFGSIDVNVERTSSTAETEGFWEKKDDNTSDSGSQNSGQGGGNSNNNDSPGQSGDAPGQGGDSPGQSENAPGKNKN
;
A
#
# COMPACT_ATOMS: atom_id res chain seq x y z
N MET A 1 63.46 -29.47 34.85
CA MET A 1 62.38 -30.45 34.54
C MET A 1 61.47 -29.83 33.49
N LYS A 2 61.43 -30.36 32.27
CA LYS A 2 60.58 -29.82 31.18
C LYS A 2 59.17 -30.40 31.31
N LYS A 3 58.18 -29.53 31.52
CA LYS A 3 56.76 -29.88 31.59
C LYS A 3 56.28 -30.17 30.16
N GLN A 4 55.95 -31.42 29.88
CA GLN A 4 55.38 -31.83 28.59
C GLN A 4 53.91 -31.39 28.55
N ASN A 5 53.59 -30.41 27.71
CA ASN A 5 52.20 -30.07 27.43
C ASN A 5 51.57 -31.23 26.65
N ARG A 6 50.51 -31.82 27.20
CA ARG A 6 49.66 -32.76 26.47
C ARG A 6 48.82 -31.95 25.50
N GLU A 7 49.23 -31.89 24.24
CA GLU A 7 48.35 -31.39 23.19
C GLU A 7 47.23 -32.42 23.00
N HIS A 8 46.04 -32.08 23.51
CA HIS A 8 44.82 -32.84 23.25
C HIS A 8 44.44 -32.61 21.78
N GLY A 9 44.78 -33.57 20.93
CA GLY A 9 44.36 -33.57 19.53
C GLY A 9 42.84 -33.74 19.41
N PHE A 10 42.26 -33.00 18.47
CA PHE A 10 40.83 -33.03 18.13
C PHE A 10 40.41 -34.46 17.76
N THR A 11 39.39 -35.00 18.42
CA THR A 11 38.97 -36.40 18.18
C THR A 11 38.04 -36.49 16.98
N PHE A 12 38.10 -37.57 16.21
CA PHE A 12 37.19 -37.78 15.07
C PHE A 12 35.72 -37.81 15.50
N VAL A 13 35.46 -38.33 16.70
CA VAL A 13 34.12 -38.38 17.31
C VAL A 13 33.57 -36.97 17.55
N GLU A 14 34.42 -36.01 17.90
CA GLU A 14 34.03 -34.62 18.11
C GLU A 14 33.61 -33.93 16.81
N ILE A 15 34.24 -34.25 15.67
CA ILE A 15 33.79 -33.72 14.37
C ILE A 15 32.45 -34.38 14.05
N ILE A 16 32.35 -35.71 14.17
CA ILE A 16 31.14 -36.44 13.78
C ILE A 16 29.93 -36.00 14.60
N SER A 17 30.07 -35.81 15.91
CA SER A 17 28.95 -35.41 16.76
C SER A 17 28.44 -34.02 16.38
N VAL A 18 29.34 -33.07 16.12
CA VAL A 18 28.99 -31.73 15.64
C VAL A 18 28.31 -31.81 14.27
N LEU A 19 28.84 -32.61 13.34
CA LEU A 19 28.25 -32.84 12.01
C LEU A 19 26.83 -33.43 12.10
N VAL A 20 26.60 -34.36 13.03
CA VAL A 20 25.27 -34.95 13.25
C VAL A 20 24.32 -33.90 13.82
N ILE A 21 24.74 -33.11 14.80
CA ILE A 21 23.91 -32.07 15.41
C ILE A 21 23.56 -30.99 14.37
N ILE A 22 24.55 -30.45 13.64
CA ILE A 22 24.28 -29.44 12.60
C ILE A 22 23.45 -30.03 11.45
N GLY A 23 23.60 -31.32 11.15
CA GLY A 23 22.80 -32.03 10.14
C GLY A 23 21.33 -32.08 10.51
N ILE A 24 21.00 -32.46 11.75
CA ILE A 24 19.62 -32.50 12.25
C ILE A 24 19.03 -31.09 12.30
N LEU A 25 19.77 -30.12 12.85
CA LEU A 25 19.31 -28.73 12.92
C LEU A 25 19.02 -28.14 11.53
N SER A 26 19.89 -28.40 10.55
CA SER A 26 19.73 -27.91 9.18
C SER A 26 18.50 -28.52 8.50
N ALA A 27 18.29 -29.84 8.67
CA ALA A 27 17.14 -30.53 8.09
C ALA A 27 15.79 -29.96 8.58
N VAL A 28 15.72 -29.55 9.85
CA VAL A 28 14.49 -29.00 10.44
C VAL A 28 14.30 -27.51 10.11
N ALA A 29 15.38 -26.71 10.07
CA ALA A 29 15.28 -25.26 9.92
C ALA A 29 15.12 -24.78 8.45
N LEU A 30 15.69 -25.50 7.48
CA LEU A 30 15.73 -25.05 6.08
C LEU A 30 14.35 -24.89 5.42
N PRO A 31 13.35 -25.78 5.61
CA PRO A 31 12.05 -25.62 4.95
C PRO A 31 11.32 -24.33 5.32
N ASP A 32 11.35 -23.92 6.59
CA ASP A 32 10.66 -22.71 7.04
C ASP A 32 11.34 -21.43 6.56
N PHE A 33 12.66 -21.44 6.40
CA PHE A 33 13.42 -20.29 5.92
C PHE A 33 12.95 -19.81 4.54
N PHE A 34 12.70 -20.73 3.60
CA PHE A 34 12.20 -20.37 2.27
C PHE A 34 10.79 -19.77 2.34
N ASN A 35 9.90 -20.36 3.13
CA ASN A 35 8.54 -19.85 3.33
C ASN A 35 8.54 -18.44 3.96
N ILE A 36 9.42 -18.18 4.93
CA ILE A 36 9.57 -16.84 5.54
C ILE A 36 10.02 -15.82 4.50
N GLN A 37 10.99 -16.16 3.65
CA GLN A 37 11.47 -15.24 2.63
C GLN A 37 10.36 -14.84 1.66
N ASP A 38 9.55 -15.78 1.19
CA ASP A 38 8.44 -15.46 0.28
C ASP A 38 7.40 -14.56 0.96
N ARG A 39 7.07 -14.82 2.24
CA ARG A 39 6.20 -13.92 3.02
C ARG A 39 6.80 -12.52 3.17
N ILE A 40 8.10 -12.41 3.41
CA ILE A 40 8.79 -11.11 3.49
C ILE A 40 8.72 -10.41 2.14
N ARG A 41 9.00 -11.10 1.04
CA ARG A 41 8.91 -10.53 -0.31
C ARG A 41 7.52 -9.94 -0.58
N ARG A 42 6.45 -10.69 -0.27
CA ARG A 42 5.07 -10.20 -0.43
C ARG A 42 4.79 -8.96 0.42
N LYS A 43 5.21 -8.96 1.69
CA LYS A 43 5.09 -7.78 2.58
C LYS A 43 5.87 -6.56 2.07
N MET A 44 7.01 -6.77 1.42
CA MET A 44 7.78 -5.68 0.83
C MET A 44 7.03 -5.05 -0.34
N VAL A 45 6.37 -5.85 -1.18
CA VAL A 45 5.47 -5.34 -2.23
C VAL A 45 4.27 -4.59 -1.62
N ASP A 46 3.69 -5.10 -0.52
CA ASP A 46 2.61 -4.39 0.18
C ASP A 46 3.04 -2.98 0.65
N ASN A 47 4.29 -2.83 1.09
CA ASN A 47 4.83 -1.52 1.47
C ASN A 47 5.01 -0.59 0.27
N VAL A 48 5.41 -1.14 -0.89
CA VAL A 48 5.49 -0.37 -2.14
C VAL A 48 4.11 0.13 -2.54
N ILE A 49 3.07 -0.71 -2.47
CA ILE A 49 1.68 -0.30 -2.79
C ILE A 49 1.23 0.83 -1.86
N LYS A 50 1.54 0.74 -0.56
CA LYS A 50 1.24 1.82 0.39
C LYS A 50 1.97 3.12 0.07
N ASP A 51 3.22 3.05 -0.34
CA ASP A 51 3.99 4.22 -0.77
C ASP A 51 3.38 4.85 -2.03
N LEU A 52 2.97 4.02 -3.01
CA LEU A 52 2.25 4.49 -4.20
C LEU A 52 0.94 5.20 -3.82
N ASN A 53 0.12 4.62 -2.94
CA ASN A 53 -1.10 5.25 -2.45
C ASN A 53 -0.85 6.56 -1.70
N HIS A 54 0.22 6.61 -0.91
CA HIS A 54 0.61 7.84 -0.24
C HIS A 54 0.97 8.95 -1.23
N ARG A 55 1.75 8.63 -2.26
CA ARG A 55 2.11 9.58 -3.34
C ARG A 55 0.88 10.01 -4.13
N GLU A 56 0.00 9.06 -4.45
CA GLU A 56 -1.25 9.30 -5.15
C GLU A 56 -2.10 10.35 -4.42
N TYR A 57 -2.29 10.19 -3.11
CA TYR A 57 -2.99 11.17 -2.28
C TYR A 57 -2.33 12.56 -2.32
N LEU A 58 -1.00 12.64 -2.13
CA LEU A 58 -0.31 13.93 -2.11
C LEU A 58 -0.38 14.65 -3.46
N ILE A 59 -0.16 13.94 -4.56
CA ILE A 59 -0.20 14.51 -5.90
C ILE A 59 -1.62 14.92 -6.27
N TRP A 60 -2.62 14.08 -6.01
CA TRP A 60 -4.01 14.40 -6.23
C TRP A 60 -4.42 15.67 -5.46
N ALA A 61 -4.08 15.78 -4.17
CA ALA A 61 -4.41 16.95 -3.36
C ALA A 61 -3.78 18.24 -3.92
N THR A 62 -2.53 18.19 -4.37
CA THR A 62 -1.87 19.36 -4.99
C THR A 62 -2.49 19.72 -6.35
N HIS A 63 -2.99 18.74 -7.10
CA HIS A 63 -3.66 18.99 -8.37
C HIS A 63 -5.05 19.61 -8.16
N PHE A 64 -5.81 19.10 -7.19
CA PHE A 64 -7.10 19.68 -6.80
C PHE A 64 -6.97 21.14 -6.35
N GLU A 65 -5.94 21.48 -5.56
CA GLU A 65 -5.70 22.84 -5.08
C GLU A 65 -5.45 23.85 -6.22
N SER A 66 -4.89 23.39 -7.34
CA SER A 66 -4.55 24.25 -8.48
C SER A 66 -5.75 24.82 -9.24
N LYS A 67 -6.98 24.35 -8.95
CA LYS A 67 -8.23 24.71 -9.65
C LYS A 67 -8.21 24.43 -11.16
N GLU A 68 -7.29 23.58 -11.61
CA GLU A 68 -7.30 23.02 -12.97
C GLU A 68 -8.42 21.98 -13.09
N ASP A 69 -8.90 21.76 -14.31
CA ASP A 69 -9.79 20.63 -14.59
C ASP A 69 -9.03 19.33 -14.30
N HIS A 70 -9.67 18.41 -13.56
CA HIS A 70 -9.03 17.16 -13.15
C HIS A 70 -8.73 16.26 -14.35
N ASP A 71 -7.46 15.87 -14.50
CA ASP A 71 -7.01 14.85 -15.45
C ASP A 71 -6.21 13.76 -14.72
N ASP A 72 -6.76 12.55 -14.67
CA ASP A 72 -6.12 11.38 -14.06
C ASP A 72 -4.75 11.08 -14.67
N SER A 73 -4.57 11.32 -15.97
CA SER A 73 -3.31 11.06 -16.66
C SER A 73 -2.20 11.98 -16.13
N VAL A 74 -2.55 13.22 -15.78
CA VAL A 74 -1.61 14.18 -15.18
C VAL A 74 -1.23 13.74 -13.77
N VAL A 75 -2.22 13.36 -12.94
CA VAL A 75 -2.00 12.83 -11.59
C VAL A 75 -1.11 11.59 -11.64
N PHE A 76 -1.48 10.60 -12.45
CA PHE A 76 -0.75 9.34 -12.62
C PHE A 76 0.71 9.57 -13.03
N ASN A 77 0.97 10.44 -14.01
CA ASN A 77 2.33 10.73 -14.45
C ASN A 77 3.15 11.41 -13.34
N ARG A 78 2.53 12.29 -12.54
CA ARG A 78 3.20 13.00 -11.44
C ARG A 78 3.47 12.12 -10.22
N VAL A 79 2.65 11.09 -9.98
CA VAL A 79 2.92 10.05 -8.97
C VAL A 79 4.23 9.32 -9.26
N ASN A 80 4.63 9.27 -10.53
CA ASN A 80 5.83 8.60 -11.02
C ASN A 80 5.88 7.13 -10.56
N PRO A 81 4.86 6.32 -10.92
CA PRO A 81 4.74 4.93 -10.47
C PRO A 81 5.83 4.02 -11.03
N GLU A 82 6.53 4.45 -12.08
CA GLU A 82 7.73 3.79 -12.60
C GLU A 82 8.85 3.71 -11.54
N ASN A 83 8.88 4.65 -10.58
CA ASN A 83 9.92 4.74 -9.57
C ASN A 83 9.49 4.19 -8.20
N ILE A 84 9.50 2.86 -8.11
CA ILE A 84 9.20 2.08 -6.89
C ILE A 84 10.45 1.52 -6.18
N GLY A 85 11.64 1.97 -6.59
CA GLY A 85 12.92 1.58 -6.00
C GLY A 85 13.65 0.46 -6.76
N ALA A 86 14.99 0.52 -6.73
CA ALA A 86 15.87 -0.23 -7.64
C ALA A 86 15.79 -1.77 -7.59
N LYS A 87 15.16 -2.35 -6.58
CA LYS A 87 15.02 -3.81 -6.45
C LYS A 87 13.67 -4.33 -6.96
N PHE A 88 12.71 -3.44 -7.16
CA PHE A 88 11.38 -3.78 -7.67
C PHE A 88 11.35 -3.52 -9.18
N ILE A 89 10.67 -4.39 -9.91
CA ILE A 89 10.56 -4.30 -11.36
C ILE A 89 9.09 -4.37 -11.72
N TRP A 90 8.63 -3.47 -12.59
CA TRP A 90 7.36 -3.68 -13.28
C TRP A 90 7.58 -4.65 -14.43
N SER A 91 7.13 -5.89 -14.29
CA SER A 91 7.17 -6.90 -15.36
C SER A 91 6.04 -6.70 -16.38
N ALA A 92 5.01 -5.97 -16.00
CA ALA A 92 3.99 -5.38 -16.86
C ALA A 92 3.51 -4.05 -16.26
N GLY A 93 3.17 -3.07 -17.08
CA GLY A 93 2.89 -1.71 -16.60
C GLY A 93 4.16 -1.00 -16.13
N PRO A 94 4.06 0.00 -15.23
CA PRO A 94 2.83 0.50 -14.63
C PRO A 94 1.98 1.23 -15.67
N SER A 95 0.66 1.07 -15.58
CA SER A 95 -0.32 1.77 -16.39
C SER A 95 -1.35 2.44 -15.49
N THR A 96 -2.20 3.30 -16.07
CA THR A 96 -3.28 3.97 -15.33
C THR A 96 -4.27 3.00 -14.66
N THR A 97 -4.29 1.74 -15.10
CA THR A 97 -5.11 0.65 -14.55
C THR A 97 -4.34 -0.35 -13.69
N GLY A 98 -3.03 -0.22 -13.55
CA GLY A 98 -2.20 -1.14 -12.78
C GLY A 98 -1.06 -1.81 -13.57
N GLY A 99 -0.60 -2.96 -13.08
CA GLY A 99 0.51 -3.72 -13.65
C GLY A 99 0.89 -4.93 -12.79
N THR A 100 2.11 -5.45 -13.00
CA THR A 100 2.65 -6.55 -12.21
C THR A 100 4.01 -6.15 -11.64
N ILE A 101 4.14 -6.20 -10.30
CA ILE A 101 5.40 -5.93 -9.59
C ILE A 101 6.09 -7.25 -9.31
N THR A 102 7.34 -7.36 -9.76
CA THR A 102 8.25 -8.47 -9.49
C THR A 102 9.26 -8.08 -8.42
N PHE A 103 9.45 -8.95 -7.42
CA PHE A 103 10.49 -8.80 -6.40
C PHE A 103 11.12 -10.15 -6.04
N GLY A 104 12.34 -10.39 -6.50
CA GLY A 104 13.00 -11.69 -6.33
C GLY A 104 12.27 -12.77 -7.14
N SER A 105 11.68 -13.76 -6.47
CA SER A 105 10.99 -14.90 -7.08
C SER A 105 9.46 -14.77 -7.08
N ILE A 106 8.92 -13.63 -6.67
CA ILE A 106 7.47 -13.41 -6.64
C ILE A 106 7.05 -12.37 -7.67
N ASP A 107 5.88 -12.59 -8.24
CA ASP A 107 5.12 -11.63 -9.04
C ASP A 107 3.82 -11.32 -8.30
N VAL A 108 3.45 -10.05 -8.27
CA VAL A 108 2.22 -9.57 -7.63
C VAL A 108 1.48 -8.68 -8.62
N ASN A 109 0.28 -9.09 -8.99
CA ASN A 109 -0.62 -8.27 -9.79
C ASN A 109 -1.18 -7.14 -8.91
N VAL A 110 -1.12 -5.92 -9.44
CA VAL A 110 -1.60 -4.72 -8.76
C VAL A 110 -2.54 -3.99 -9.71
N GLU A 111 -3.72 -3.61 -9.23
CA GLU A 111 -4.68 -2.80 -9.95
C GLU A 111 -4.67 -1.37 -9.42
N ARG A 112 -4.97 -0.42 -10.30
CA ARG A 112 -5.17 0.98 -9.95
C ARG A 112 -6.57 1.40 -10.34
N THR A 113 -7.31 1.94 -9.37
CA THR A 113 -8.50 2.75 -9.61
C THR A 113 -8.06 4.17 -9.93
N SER A 114 -8.54 4.73 -11.03
CA SER A 114 -8.22 6.10 -11.47
C SER A 114 -8.71 7.14 -10.47
N SER A 115 -7.93 8.21 -10.31
CA SER A 115 -8.34 9.40 -9.56
C SER A 115 -9.46 10.16 -10.27
N THR A 116 -10.27 10.86 -9.50
CA THR A 116 -11.33 11.76 -9.98
C THR A 116 -11.17 13.14 -9.35
N ALA A 117 -12.00 14.11 -9.77
CA ALA A 117 -12.03 15.43 -9.15
C ALA A 117 -12.41 15.39 -7.65
N GLU A 118 -13.00 14.29 -7.18
CA GLU A 118 -13.49 14.15 -5.81
C GLU A 118 -12.68 13.15 -4.97
N THR A 119 -11.90 12.27 -5.61
CA THR A 119 -11.21 11.16 -4.94
C THR A 119 -9.84 10.89 -5.54
N GLU A 120 -8.87 10.59 -4.70
CA GLU A 120 -7.56 10.11 -5.14
C GLU A 120 -7.66 8.78 -5.91
N GLY A 121 -6.62 8.47 -6.68
CA GLY A 121 -6.45 7.13 -7.22
C GLY A 121 -6.12 6.16 -6.09
N PHE A 122 -6.27 4.87 -6.36
CA PHE A 122 -5.95 3.86 -5.36
C PHE A 122 -5.36 2.62 -6.00
N TRP A 123 -4.20 2.21 -5.51
CA TRP A 123 -3.49 0.99 -5.86
C TRP A 123 -3.80 -0.10 -4.85
N GLU A 124 -4.09 -1.29 -5.34
CA GLU A 124 -4.31 -2.47 -4.53
C GLU A 124 -3.83 -3.73 -5.22
N LYS A 125 -3.60 -4.79 -4.46
CA LYS A 125 -3.31 -6.09 -5.05
C LYS A 125 -4.57 -6.58 -5.76
N LYS A 126 -4.41 -7.09 -6.97
CA LYS A 126 -5.47 -7.85 -7.61
C LYS A 126 -5.73 -9.10 -6.79
N ASP A 127 -6.99 -9.39 -6.51
CA ASP A 127 -7.38 -10.67 -5.91
C ASP A 127 -7.12 -11.79 -6.93
N ASP A 128 -5.92 -12.35 -6.87
CA ASP A 128 -5.66 -13.61 -7.55
C ASP A 128 -6.43 -14.69 -6.76
N ASN A 129 -7.55 -15.14 -7.30
CA ASN A 129 -8.39 -16.23 -6.76
C ASN A 129 -7.64 -17.58 -6.62
N THR A 130 -6.32 -17.60 -6.80
CA THR A 130 -5.42 -18.66 -6.33
C THR A 130 -5.33 -18.60 -4.82
N SER A 131 -6.01 -19.56 -4.17
CA SER A 131 -5.95 -19.80 -2.74
C SER A 131 -4.49 -19.92 -2.26
N ASP A 132 -3.90 -18.81 -1.82
CA ASP A 132 -2.61 -18.83 -1.13
C ASP A 132 -2.87 -19.43 0.25
N SER A 133 -2.66 -20.75 0.36
CA SER A 133 -2.67 -21.49 1.63
C SER A 133 -1.43 -21.17 2.46
N GLY A 134 -1.24 -19.88 2.75
CA GLY A 134 -0.15 -19.33 3.54
C GLY A 134 -0.70 -18.70 4.82
N SER A 135 -0.87 -19.52 5.86
CA SER A 135 -1.04 -19.17 7.28
C SER A 135 -1.43 -17.71 7.56
N GLN A 136 -2.75 -17.49 7.69
CA GLN A 136 -3.29 -16.38 8.48
C GLN A 136 -2.79 -16.56 9.92
N ASN A 137 -1.73 -15.85 10.31
CA ASN A 137 -1.53 -15.55 11.72
C ASN A 137 -2.27 -14.25 12.03
N SER A 138 -3.48 -14.45 12.52
CA SER A 138 -4.39 -13.47 13.09
C SER A 138 -3.75 -12.75 14.27
N GLY A 139 -3.15 -11.59 14.02
CA GLY A 139 -3.19 -10.48 14.98
C GLY A 139 -4.59 -9.89 14.94
N GLN A 140 -5.54 -10.57 15.58
CA GLN A 140 -6.95 -10.19 15.63
C GLN A 140 -7.12 -8.98 16.57
N GLY A 141 -7.21 -7.80 15.98
CA GLY A 141 -7.98 -6.67 16.50
C GLY A 141 -9.09 -6.41 15.49
N GLY A 142 -10.25 -7.04 15.69
CA GLY A 142 -11.35 -7.08 14.74
C GLY A 142 -12.04 -5.73 14.54
N GLY A 143 -12.45 -5.52 13.28
CA GLY A 143 -13.31 -4.42 12.85
C GLY A 143 -13.66 -4.62 11.39
N ASN A 144 -14.46 -5.66 11.10
CA ASN A 144 -15.12 -5.80 9.81
C ASN A 144 -16.23 -4.74 9.73
N SER A 145 -16.13 -3.82 8.78
CA SER A 145 -17.29 -3.14 8.22
C SER A 145 -16.98 -2.83 6.77
N ASN A 146 -17.56 -3.65 5.90
CA ASN A 146 -18.14 -3.14 4.66
C ASN A 146 -18.91 -1.87 5.01
N ASN A 147 -18.48 -0.73 4.48
CA ASN A 147 -19.34 0.38 4.14
C ASN A 147 -18.60 1.24 3.12
N ASN A 148 -19.24 1.39 1.96
CA ASN A 148 -19.06 2.57 1.13
C ASN A 148 -19.27 3.80 2.01
N ASP A 149 -18.21 4.52 2.32
CA ASP A 149 -18.32 5.89 2.83
C ASP A 149 -17.27 6.73 2.11
N SER A 150 -17.74 7.43 1.06
CA SER A 150 -17.10 8.65 0.56
C SER A 150 -16.82 9.59 1.74
N PRO A 151 -15.73 10.37 1.71
CA PRO A 151 -15.55 11.46 2.67
C PRO A 151 -16.56 12.57 2.36
N GLY A 152 -17.76 12.47 2.92
CA GLY A 152 -18.70 13.57 3.00
C GLY A 152 -18.14 14.66 3.91
N GLN A 153 -17.49 15.66 3.33
CA GLN A 153 -17.27 16.94 4.00
C GLN A 153 -18.62 17.65 4.16
N SER A 154 -19.34 17.39 5.25
CA SER A 154 -20.43 18.27 5.68
C SER A 154 -19.84 19.44 6.45
N GLY A 155 -19.78 20.60 5.80
CA GLY A 155 -19.47 21.86 6.44
C GLY A 155 -20.57 22.24 7.44
N ASP A 156 -20.16 22.52 8.68
CA ASP A 156 -20.97 23.29 9.62
C ASP A 156 -20.99 24.75 9.13
N ALA A 157 -22.00 25.10 8.33
CA ALA A 157 -22.37 26.49 8.10
C ALA A 157 -23.18 26.98 9.32
N PRO A 158 -22.82 28.11 9.97
CA PRO A 158 -23.64 28.67 11.03
C PRO A 158 -24.96 29.21 10.46
N GLY A 159 -26.08 28.71 10.97
CA GLY A 159 -27.41 29.18 10.62
C GLY A 159 -27.65 30.64 11.00
N GLN A 160 -28.12 31.44 10.04
CA GLN A 160 -28.86 32.67 10.31
C GLN A 160 -30.36 32.36 10.14
N GLY A 161 -31.08 32.42 11.26
CA GLY A 161 -32.53 32.32 11.33
C GLY A 161 -33.21 33.58 10.76
N GLY A 162 -34.46 33.40 10.34
CA GLY A 162 -35.27 34.33 9.58
C GLY A 162 -35.51 35.69 10.23
N ASP A 163 -35.86 36.67 9.40
CA ASP A 163 -37.26 37.04 9.23
C ASP A 163 -37.44 37.97 8.02
N SER A 164 -38.34 37.59 7.12
CA SER A 164 -39.11 38.54 6.32
C SER A 164 -40.47 37.93 6.04
N PRO A 165 -41.54 38.61 6.48
CA PRO A 165 -42.51 39.00 5.48
C PRO A 165 -43.09 40.39 5.74
N GLY A 166 -43.09 41.22 4.70
CA GLY A 166 -43.79 42.49 4.68
C GLY A 166 -44.13 42.89 3.25
N GLN A 167 -45.20 42.30 2.72
CA GLN A 167 -45.91 42.86 1.57
C GLN A 167 -46.46 44.23 1.96
N SER A 168 -46.18 45.25 1.15
CA SER A 168 -47.08 46.39 0.98
C SER A 168 -46.77 47.10 -0.33
N GLU A 169 -47.85 47.45 -1.01
CA GLU A 169 -47.96 47.99 -2.35
C GLU A 169 -47.41 49.42 -2.42
N ASN A 170 -46.93 49.82 -3.61
CA ASN A 170 -47.32 51.05 -4.32
C ASN A 170 -46.33 51.40 -5.45
N ALA A 171 -46.78 51.22 -6.69
CA ALA A 171 -46.34 52.05 -7.82
C ALA A 171 -47.21 53.32 -7.82
N PRO A 172 -46.67 54.50 -8.21
CA PRO A 172 -47.07 54.98 -9.54
C PRO A 172 -46.02 55.85 -10.29
N GLY A 173 -46.13 55.82 -11.62
CA GLY A 173 -46.13 57.06 -12.43
C GLY A 173 -44.80 57.56 -12.98
N LYS A 174 -44.37 57.01 -14.12
CA LYS A 174 -43.57 57.76 -15.11
C LYS A 174 -44.49 58.74 -15.83
N ASN A 175 -44.25 60.04 -15.73
CA ASN A 175 -44.78 61.02 -16.67
C ASN A 175 -43.70 61.38 -17.70
N LYS A 176 -44.04 61.24 -18.98
CA LYS A 176 -43.35 61.81 -20.13
C LYS A 176 -44.16 63.04 -20.58
N ASN A 177 -43.61 64.23 -20.36
CA ASN A 177 -43.50 65.34 -21.32
C ASN A 177 -42.87 66.54 -20.63
#